data_AF-A0A914QYJ9-F1
#
_entry.id   AF-A0A914QYJ9-F1
#
_cell.length_a   1.000
_cell.length_b   1.000
_cell.length_c   1.000
_cell.angle_alpha   90.00
_cell.angle_beta   90.00
_cell.angle_gamma   90.00
#
_symmetry.space_group_name_H-M   'P 1'
#
loop_
_entity.id
_entity.type
_entity.pdbx_description
1 polymer ?
#
loop_
_entity_poly.entity_id
_entity_poly.type
_entity_poly.pdbx_seq_one_letter_code
_entity_poly.pdbx_strand_id
1 'polypeptide(L)'
;MNCNRCRKILINDEHRLSHECLPRTAELPGTLEEKKKLLYEYYNATFIENRRDVFERVLPAFTYEAMSEVGKSVAKLTEKTRAIHATGQQTKEEVDSNYERKHYTLIEQNEKKILEISKSLRCQNCDELPKFYCCKDGSFCSETCQKDNSHFLECHRTLRDPYKESAVPMVKRMPHLTF
;
A
#
# COMPACT_ATOMS: atom_id res chain seq x y z
N MET A 1 34.31 -40.10 -58.93
CA MET A 1 35.24 -39.65 -57.86
C MET A 1 34.42 -39.46 -56.59
N ASN A 2 34.55 -40.37 -55.62
CA ASN A 2 33.70 -40.40 -54.42
C ASN A 2 34.41 -39.71 -53.24
N CYS A 3 33.89 -38.56 -52.80
CA CYS A 3 34.32 -37.85 -51.60
C CYS A 3 33.57 -38.39 -50.37
N ASN A 4 34.07 -39.47 -49.79
CA ASN A 4 33.48 -40.10 -48.59
C ASN A 4 34.12 -39.57 -47.31
N ARG A 5 33.83 -38.31 -46.91
CA ARG A 5 33.75 -37.84 -45.51
C ARG A 5 33.44 -36.35 -45.46
N CYS A 6 32.18 -35.99 -45.70
CA CYS A 6 31.66 -34.69 -45.30
C CYS A 6 31.21 -34.80 -43.83
N ARG A 7 31.84 -34.06 -42.92
CA ARG A 7 31.36 -33.94 -41.53
C ARG A 7 30.29 -32.85 -41.53
N LYS A 8 29.01 -33.23 -41.43
CA LYS A 8 27.91 -32.27 -41.20
C LYS A 8 28.11 -31.66 -39.81
N ILE A 9 28.47 -30.38 -39.77
CA ILE A 9 28.34 -29.58 -38.55
C ILE A 9 26.99 -28.89 -38.66
N LEU A 10 26.05 -29.29 -37.81
CA LEU A 10 24.73 -28.66 -37.71
C LEU A 10 24.87 -27.42 -36.82
N ILE A 11 24.73 -26.25 -37.42
CA ILE A 11 24.47 -25.00 -36.72
C ILE A 11 23.16 -24.48 -37.31
N ASN A 12 22.13 -24.36 -36.45
CA ASN A 12 20.73 -23.98 -36.69
C ASN A 12 20.34 -23.48 -38.10
N ASP A 13 19.36 -24.16 -38.69
CA ASP A 13 18.41 -23.85 -39.79
C ASP A 13 18.84 -23.08 -41.06
N GLU A 14 20.00 -22.45 -41.11
CA GLU A 14 20.63 -21.98 -42.33
C GLU A 14 21.64 -23.02 -42.80
N HIS A 15 21.25 -23.81 -43.81
CA HIS A 15 22.09 -24.78 -44.49
C HIS A 15 23.25 -24.10 -45.25
N ARG A 16 24.25 -23.58 -44.54
CA ARG A 16 25.58 -23.37 -45.12
C ARG A 16 26.45 -24.57 -44.78
N LEU A 17 26.39 -25.56 -45.67
CA LEU A 17 27.50 -26.50 -45.83
C LEU A 17 28.71 -25.67 -46.26
N SER A 18 29.60 -25.31 -45.33
CA SER A 18 30.98 -25.00 -45.71
C SER A 18 31.58 -26.32 -46.22
N HIS A 19 31.42 -26.56 -47.52
CA HIS A 19 32.04 -27.66 -48.25
C HIS A 19 33.54 -27.40 -48.41
N GLU A 20 34.26 -27.20 -47.31
CA GLU A 20 35.72 -27.27 -47.35
C GLU A 20 36.11 -28.73 -47.12
N CYS A 21 36.30 -29.43 -48.24
CA CYS A 21 36.92 -30.74 -48.23
C CYS A 21 38.32 -30.56 -47.64
N LEU A 22 38.57 -31.11 -46.45
CA LEU A 22 39.93 -31.22 -45.92
C LEU A 22 40.81 -31.84 -47.00
N PRO A 23 41.93 -31.20 -47.41
CA PRO A 23 42.81 -31.78 -48.40
C PRO A 23 43.28 -33.13 -47.91
N ARG A 24 43.18 -34.17 -48.76
CA ARG A 24 43.67 -35.49 -48.36
C ARG A 24 45.19 -35.37 -48.15
N THR A 25 45.75 -36.07 -47.18
CA THR A 25 47.20 -36.09 -46.95
C THR A 25 48.00 -36.49 -48.21
N ALA A 26 47.38 -37.25 -49.12
CA ALA A 26 47.93 -37.60 -50.43
C ALA A 26 48.10 -36.39 -51.38
N GLU A 27 47.32 -35.32 -51.23
CA GLU A 27 47.28 -34.13 -52.09
C GLU A 27 48.20 -33.00 -51.62
N LEU A 28 48.70 -33.08 -50.38
CA LEU A 28 49.63 -32.09 -49.83
C LEU A 28 51.07 -32.35 -50.36
N PRO A 29 51.79 -31.32 -50.83
CA PRO A 29 53.18 -31.47 -51.26
C PRO A 29 54.13 -31.68 -50.07
N GLY A 30 55.28 -32.31 -50.32
CA GLY A 30 56.36 -32.48 -49.34
C GLY A 30 56.43 -33.85 -48.67
N THR A 31 57.33 -33.95 -47.70
CA THR A 31 57.58 -35.14 -46.87
C THR A 31 56.40 -35.42 -45.93
N LEU A 32 56.33 -36.63 -45.36
CA LEU A 32 55.27 -37.02 -44.43
C LEU A 32 55.15 -36.03 -43.25
N GLU A 33 56.27 -35.52 -42.75
CA GLU A 33 56.30 -34.61 -41.61
C GLU A 33 55.82 -33.21 -41.98
N GLU A 34 56.16 -32.71 -43.18
CA GLU A 34 55.63 -31.45 -43.73
C GLU A 34 54.12 -31.53 -43.98
N LYS A 35 53.63 -32.67 -44.49
CA LYS A 35 52.20 -32.92 -44.69
C LYS A 35 51.43 -32.91 -43.35
N LYS A 36 51.99 -33.52 -42.30
CA LYS A 36 51.38 -33.49 -40.95
C LYS A 36 51.31 -32.05 -40.41
N LYS A 37 52.38 -31.28 -40.59
CA LYS A 37 52.46 -29.88 -40.14
C LYS A 37 51.41 -29.01 -40.84
N LEU A 38 51.32 -29.11 -42.17
CA LEU A 38 50.32 -28.39 -42.97
C LEU A 38 48.89 -28.75 -42.59
N LEU A 39 48.62 -30.05 -42.35
CA LEU A 39 47.29 -30.49 -41.91
C LEU A 39 46.93 -29.93 -40.53
N TYR A 40 47.91 -29.86 -39.61
CA TYR A 40 47.72 -29.29 -38.29
C TYR A 40 47.48 -27.78 -38.35
N GLU A 41 48.24 -27.05 -39.16
CA GLU A 41 48.06 -25.61 -39.38
C GLU A 41 46.68 -25.30 -39.97
N TYR A 42 46.25 -26.06 -40.98
CA TYR A 42 44.93 -25.91 -41.57
C TYR A 42 43.81 -26.21 -40.55
N TYR A 43 43.91 -27.33 -39.82
CA TYR A 43 42.93 -27.66 -38.79
C TYR A 43 42.85 -26.60 -37.69
N ASN A 44 43.99 -26.06 -37.27
CA ASN A 44 44.05 -25.02 -36.25
C ASN A 44 43.44 -23.71 -36.75
N ALA A 45 43.69 -23.33 -38.01
CA ALA A 45 43.07 -22.16 -38.63
C ALA A 45 41.54 -22.31 -38.71
N THR A 46 41.04 -23.44 -39.22
CA THR A 46 39.59 -23.72 -39.29
C THR A 46 38.96 -23.81 -37.90
N PHE A 47 39.68 -24.34 -36.90
CA PHE A 47 39.21 -24.37 -35.51
C PHE A 47 39.09 -22.96 -34.93
N ILE A 48 40.09 -22.10 -35.12
CA ILE A 48 40.08 -20.71 -34.65
C ILE A 48 38.94 -19.93 -35.31
N GLU A 49 38.73 -20.09 -36.62
CA GLU A 49 37.67 -19.42 -37.36
C GLU A 49 36.28 -19.86 -36.91
N ASN A 50 36.03 -21.16 -36.77
CA ASN A 50 34.76 -21.66 -36.23
C ASN A 50 34.52 -21.19 -34.80
N ARG A 51 35.56 -21.17 -33.96
CA ARG A 51 35.43 -20.68 -32.59
C ARG A 51 35.07 -19.19 -32.58
N ARG A 52 35.67 -18.41 -33.47
CA ARG A 52 35.37 -16.99 -33.66
C ARG A 52 33.93 -16.78 -34.11
N ASP A 53 33.44 -17.53 -35.09
CA ASP A 53 32.06 -17.42 -35.58
C ASP A 53 31.02 -17.74 -34.48
N VAL A 54 31.30 -18.74 -33.63
CA VAL A 54 30.45 -19.04 -32.47
C VAL A 54 30.42 -17.87 -31.47
N PHE A 55 31.57 -17.28 -31.14
CA PHE A 55 31.64 -16.16 -30.21
C PHE A 55 31.08 -14.85 -30.78
N GLU A 56 31.25 -14.60 -32.08
CA GLU A 56 30.82 -13.35 -32.72
C GLU A 56 29.34 -13.37 -33.14
N ARG A 57 28.74 -14.54 -33.39
CA ARG A 57 27.34 -14.62 -33.87
C ARG A 57 26.40 -15.32 -32.92
N VAL A 58 26.77 -16.50 -32.42
CA VAL A 58 25.86 -17.32 -31.60
C VAL A 58 25.72 -16.75 -30.20
N LEU A 59 26.84 -16.33 -29.58
CA LEU A 59 26.80 -15.78 -28.23
C LEU A 59 25.95 -14.49 -28.14
N PRO A 60 26.10 -13.48 -29.03
CA PRO A 60 25.24 -12.30 -29.00
C PRO A 60 23.75 -12.61 -29.18
N ALA A 61 23.40 -13.51 -30.10
CA ALA A 61 22.01 -13.92 -30.33
C ALA A 61 21.38 -14.53 -29.07
N PHE A 62 22.09 -15.46 -28.42
CA PHE A 62 21.62 -16.06 -27.16
C PHE A 62 21.49 -15.02 -26.04
N THR A 63 22.44 -14.09 -25.93
CA THR A 63 22.35 -13.01 -24.93
C THR A 63 21.19 -12.07 -25.20
N TYR A 64 20.87 -11.78 -26.47
CA TYR A 64 19.73 -10.96 -26.86
C TYR A 64 18.40 -11.64 -26.50
N GLU A 65 18.25 -12.94 -26.78
CA GLU A 65 17.06 -13.70 -26.41
C GLU A 65 16.87 -13.73 -24.88
N ALA A 66 17.94 -13.99 -24.13
CA ALA A 66 17.90 -13.96 -22.67
C ALA A 66 17.48 -12.56 -22.15
N MET A 67 18.03 -11.48 -22.72
CA MET A 67 17.66 -10.11 -22.34
C MET A 67 16.23 -9.74 -22.75
N SER A 68 15.74 -10.24 -23.88
CA SER A 68 14.36 -10.08 -24.31
C SER A 68 13.38 -10.74 -23.33
N GLU A 69 13.66 -11.96 -22.87
CA GLU A 69 12.82 -12.64 -21.86
C GLU A 69 12.85 -11.94 -20.49
N VAL A 70 14.01 -11.42 -20.09
CA VAL A 70 14.10 -10.55 -18.90
C VAL A 70 13.23 -9.31 -19.08
N GLY A 71 13.28 -8.65 -20.25
CA GLY A 71 12.45 -7.49 -20.57
C GLY A 71 10.95 -7.78 -20.46
N LYS A 72 10.48 -8.92 -21.00
CA LYS A 72 9.07 -9.36 -20.87
C LYS A 72 8.68 -9.61 -19.40
N SER A 73 9.59 -10.18 -18.62
CA SER A 73 9.35 -10.44 -17.20
C SER A 73 9.25 -9.15 -16.38
N VAL A 74 10.12 -8.17 -16.67
CA VAL A 74 10.07 -6.83 -16.06
C VAL A 74 8.78 -6.09 -16.44
N ALA A 75 8.33 -6.20 -17.69
CA ALA A 75 7.05 -5.62 -18.12
C ALA A 75 5.87 -6.20 -17.32
N LYS A 76 5.80 -7.52 -17.17
CA LYS A 76 4.78 -8.19 -16.34
C LYS A 76 4.83 -7.74 -14.87
N LEU A 77 6.04 -7.58 -14.32
CA LEU A 77 6.21 -7.11 -12.96
C LEU A 77 5.69 -5.67 -12.79
N THR A 78 6.02 -4.80 -13.75
CA THR A 78 5.58 -3.39 -13.76
C THR A 78 4.07 -3.27 -13.83
N GLU A 79 3.41 -4.11 -14.64
CA GLU A 79 1.95 -4.17 -14.73
C GLU A 79 1.33 -4.60 -13.40
N LYS A 80 1.87 -5.64 -12.75
CA LYS A 80 1.42 -6.06 -11.41
C LYS A 80 1.61 -4.98 -10.37
N THR A 81 2.74 -4.27 -10.39
CA THR A 81 3.00 -3.15 -9.47
C THR A 81 1.97 -2.03 -9.67
N ARG A 82 1.61 -1.69 -10.91
CA ARG A 82 0.54 -0.71 -11.18
C ARG A 82 -0.81 -1.16 -10.64
N ALA A 83 -1.16 -2.43 -10.83
CA ALA A 83 -2.41 -2.98 -10.28
C ALA A 83 -2.44 -2.89 -8.74
N ILE A 84 -1.34 -3.25 -8.07
CA ILE A 84 -1.23 -3.12 -6.61
C ILE A 84 -1.40 -1.66 -6.17
N HIS A 85 -0.78 -0.71 -6.87
CA HIS A 85 -0.93 0.70 -6.56
C HIS A 85 -2.38 1.19 -6.75
N ALA A 86 -3.04 0.79 -7.84
CA ALA A 86 -4.43 1.15 -8.09
C ALA A 86 -5.36 0.61 -7.00
N THR A 87 -5.20 -0.66 -6.62
CA THR A 87 -5.95 -1.26 -5.52
C THR A 87 -5.65 -0.56 -4.19
N GLY A 88 -4.38 -0.29 -3.91
CA GLY A 88 -3.98 0.41 -2.68
C GLY A 88 -4.59 1.81 -2.57
N GLN A 89 -4.66 2.54 -3.68
CA GLN A 89 -5.28 3.86 -3.73
C GLN A 89 -6.80 3.77 -3.51
N GLN A 90 -7.48 2.84 -4.19
CA GLN A 90 -8.92 2.63 -4.01
C GLN A 90 -9.27 2.28 -2.56
N THR A 91 -8.51 1.36 -1.94
CA THR A 91 -8.71 0.98 -0.54
C THR A 91 -8.51 2.17 0.39
N LYS A 92 -7.50 3.00 0.14
CA LYS A 92 -7.26 4.21 0.93
C LYS A 92 -8.45 5.17 0.85
N GLU A 93 -8.93 5.46 -0.36
CA GLU A 93 -10.08 6.35 -0.58
C GLU A 93 -11.35 5.81 0.10
N GLU A 94 -11.58 4.49 0.08
CA GLU A 94 -12.70 3.87 0.77
C GLU A 94 -12.60 4.00 2.30
N VAL A 95 -11.40 3.79 2.87
CA VAL A 95 -11.15 3.95 4.30
C VAL A 95 -11.35 5.40 4.73
N ASP A 96 -10.80 6.36 3.97
CA ASP A 96 -10.92 7.78 4.25
C ASP A 96 -12.39 8.23 4.19
N SER A 97 -13.14 7.80 3.16
CA SER A 97 -14.57 8.11 3.04
C SER A 97 -15.41 7.51 4.19
N ASN A 98 -15.11 6.27 4.60
CA ASN A 98 -15.79 5.65 5.73
C ASN A 98 -15.46 6.32 7.07
N TYR A 99 -14.21 6.77 7.23
CA TYR A 99 -13.79 7.52 8.40
C TYR A 99 -14.54 8.85 8.50
N GLU A 100 -14.55 9.64 7.43
CA GLU A 100 -15.26 10.93 7.39
C GLU A 100 -16.75 10.76 7.70
N ARG A 101 -17.40 9.77 7.09
CA ARG A 101 -18.83 9.51 7.33
C ARG A 101 -19.12 9.19 8.81
N LYS A 102 -18.29 8.36 9.43
CA LYS A 102 -18.42 8.03 10.87
C LYS A 102 -18.15 9.25 11.75
N HIS A 103 -17.16 10.06 11.39
CA HIS A 103 -16.82 11.28 12.12
C HIS A 103 -17.98 12.29 12.10
N TYR A 104 -18.56 12.57 10.93
CA TYR A 104 -19.72 13.45 10.84
C TYR A 104 -20.95 12.89 11.57
N THR A 105 -21.18 11.58 11.49
CA THR A 105 -22.26 10.94 12.26
C THR A 105 -22.09 11.15 13.77
N LEU A 106 -20.85 11.05 14.29
CA LEU A 106 -20.57 11.30 15.70
C LEU A 106 -20.76 12.78 16.08
N ILE A 107 -20.40 13.72 15.20
CA ILE A 107 -20.66 15.15 15.40
C ILE A 107 -22.17 15.38 15.52
N GLU A 108 -22.98 14.90 14.57
CA GLU A 108 -24.44 15.08 14.61
C GLU A 108 -25.07 14.47 15.88
N GLN A 109 -24.59 13.29 16.30
CA GLN A 109 -25.05 12.67 17.54
C GLN A 109 -24.69 13.52 18.77
N ASN A 110 -23.50 14.10 18.79
CA ASN A 110 -23.07 14.98 19.88
C ASN A 110 -23.84 16.30 19.88
N GLU A 111 -24.10 16.91 18.72
CA GLU A 111 -24.92 18.12 18.62
C GLU A 111 -26.33 17.88 19.15
N LYS A 112 -26.96 16.74 18.79
CA LYS A 112 -28.26 16.35 19.33
C LYS A 112 -28.22 16.19 20.86
N LYS A 113 -27.20 15.52 21.40
CA LYS A 113 -27.02 15.38 22.86
C LYS A 113 -26.80 16.73 23.55
N ILE A 114 -26.02 17.62 22.97
CA ILE A 114 -25.79 18.98 23.52
C ILE A 114 -27.12 19.75 23.53
N LEU A 115 -27.90 19.67 22.47
CA LEU A 115 -29.23 20.29 22.41
C LEU A 115 -30.16 19.71 23.49
N GLU A 116 -30.19 18.39 23.67
CA GLU A 116 -30.96 17.74 24.75
C GLU A 116 -30.51 18.20 26.14
N ILE A 117 -29.19 18.26 26.38
CA ILE A 117 -28.62 18.74 27.64
C ILE A 117 -28.97 20.21 27.86
N SER A 118 -28.87 21.06 26.84
CA SER A 118 -29.14 22.51 26.94
C SER A 118 -30.60 22.83 27.28
N LYS A 119 -31.53 21.93 26.90
CA LYS A 119 -32.96 22.05 27.25
C LYS A 119 -33.28 21.54 28.64
N SER A 120 -32.39 20.74 29.25
CA SER A 120 -32.56 20.20 30.59
C SER A 120 -31.90 21.09 31.63
N LEU A 121 -32.62 21.47 32.68
CA LEU A 121 -31.97 22.01 33.88
C LEU A 121 -31.09 20.92 34.50
N ARG A 122 -29.92 21.30 35.04
CA ARG A 122 -28.92 20.38 35.61
C ARG A 122 -28.57 20.78 37.03
N CYS A 123 -28.22 19.80 37.87
CA CYS A 123 -27.68 20.05 39.19
C CYS A 123 -26.31 20.73 39.04
N GLN A 124 -26.15 21.94 39.59
CA GLN A 124 -24.90 22.70 39.50
C GLN A 124 -23.70 21.99 40.17
N ASN A 125 -23.95 21.01 41.04
CA ASN A 125 -22.89 20.29 41.74
C ASN A 125 -22.48 18.96 41.09
N CYS A 126 -23.39 18.25 40.43
CA CYS A 126 -23.15 16.87 39.98
C CYS A 126 -23.81 16.49 38.64
N ASP A 127 -24.37 17.46 37.90
CA ASP A 127 -24.99 17.27 36.58
C ASP A 127 -26.19 16.29 36.49
N GLU A 128 -26.66 15.79 37.64
CA GLU A 128 -27.92 15.05 37.73
C GLU A 128 -29.13 15.95 37.49
N LEU A 129 -30.30 15.34 37.24
CA LEU A 129 -31.55 16.08 37.09
C LEU A 129 -31.90 16.80 38.41
N PRO A 130 -32.10 18.13 38.39
CA PRO A 130 -32.37 18.89 39.60
C PRO A 130 -33.80 18.64 40.08
N LYS A 131 -33.97 18.63 41.40
CA LYS A 131 -35.26 18.54 42.09
C LYS A 131 -35.62 19.84 42.80
N PHE A 132 -34.60 20.67 43.03
CA PHE A 132 -34.68 21.91 43.79
C PHE A 132 -34.17 23.07 42.93
N TYR A 133 -34.89 24.19 42.99
CA TYR A 133 -34.49 25.43 42.33
C TYR A 133 -34.15 26.49 43.38
N CYS A 134 -32.99 27.13 43.23
CA CYS A 134 -32.51 28.21 44.09
C CYS A 134 -32.65 29.58 43.40
N CYS A 135 -31.94 29.81 42.30
CA CYS A 135 -31.97 31.04 41.52
C CYS A 135 -31.64 30.77 40.04
N LYS A 136 -31.52 31.83 39.22
CA LYS A 136 -31.12 31.67 37.82
C LYS A 136 -29.74 31.00 37.79
N ASP A 137 -29.65 29.87 37.08
CA ASP A 137 -28.44 29.02 36.99
C ASP A 137 -28.05 28.27 38.28
N GLY A 138 -28.90 28.31 39.31
CA GLY A 138 -28.74 27.60 40.58
C GLY A 138 -29.82 26.54 40.81
N SER A 139 -29.63 25.33 40.30
CA SER A 139 -30.52 24.18 40.54
C SER A 139 -29.76 22.98 41.08
N PHE A 140 -30.40 22.17 41.92
CA PHE A 140 -29.74 21.09 42.67
C PHE A 140 -30.59 19.80 42.70
N CYS A 141 -29.94 18.63 42.67
CA CYS A 141 -30.64 17.33 42.75
C CYS A 141 -30.97 16.89 44.19
N SER A 142 -30.26 17.44 45.19
CA SER A 142 -30.41 17.15 46.62
C SER A 142 -30.03 18.35 47.47
N GLU A 143 -30.51 18.38 48.73
CA GLU A 143 -30.07 19.38 49.72
C GLU A 143 -28.58 19.27 50.03
N THR A 144 -28.00 18.07 49.95
CA THR A 144 -26.56 17.85 50.10
C THR A 144 -25.78 18.56 49.00
N CYS A 145 -26.18 18.38 47.74
CA CYS A 145 -25.58 19.09 46.60
C CYS A 145 -25.76 20.61 46.67
N GLN A 146 -26.80 21.09 47.34
CA GLN A 146 -26.99 22.52 47.59
C GLN A 146 -26.00 23.05 48.64
N LYS A 147 -25.72 22.28 49.69
CA LYS A 147 -24.84 22.67 50.81
C LYS A 147 -23.35 22.55 50.47
N ASP A 148 -22.99 21.57 49.64
CA ASP A 148 -21.61 21.28 49.26
C ASP A 148 -21.09 22.20 48.13
N ASN A 149 -21.95 23.04 47.55
CA ASN A 149 -21.61 23.90 46.43
C ASN A 149 -21.29 25.33 46.89
N SER A 150 -20.24 25.94 46.32
CA SER A 150 -19.84 27.35 46.52
C SER A 150 -20.86 28.37 45.97
N HIS A 151 -21.99 27.92 45.43
CA HIS A 151 -23.10 28.71 44.90
C HIS A 151 -23.54 29.88 45.79
N PHE A 152 -23.32 29.81 47.11
CA PHE A 152 -23.62 30.91 48.03
C PHE A 152 -23.00 32.26 47.61
N LEU A 153 -21.78 32.25 47.06
CA LEU A 153 -21.06 33.48 46.67
C LEU A 153 -21.67 34.16 45.42
N GLU A 154 -22.36 33.39 44.59
CA GLU A 154 -22.94 33.84 43.30
C GLU A 154 -24.47 33.78 43.31
N CYS A 155 -25.07 33.51 44.47
CA CYS A 155 -26.51 33.35 44.60
C CYS A 155 -27.22 34.71 44.53
N HIS A 156 -27.91 34.97 43.41
CA HIS A 156 -28.71 36.18 43.21
C HIS A 156 -30.14 36.09 43.76
N ARG A 157 -30.45 35.09 44.59
CA ARG A 157 -31.74 35.07 45.29
C ARG A 157 -31.74 36.29 46.22
N THR A 158 -32.72 37.18 46.09
CA THR A 158 -32.92 38.29 47.04
C THR A 158 -33.19 37.69 48.41
N LEU A 159 -32.14 37.50 49.21
CA LEU A 159 -32.20 36.83 50.50
C LEU A 159 -32.73 37.81 51.56
N ARG A 160 -33.95 37.57 52.06
CA ARG A 160 -34.17 37.74 53.49
C ARG A 160 -33.66 36.45 54.15
N ASP A 161 -32.46 36.55 54.72
CA ASP A 161 -31.82 35.55 55.59
C ASP A 161 -31.41 34.22 54.90
N PRO A 162 -30.13 34.06 54.48
CA PRO A 162 -29.63 32.88 53.76
C PRO A 162 -29.75 31.53 54.48
N TYR A 163 -29.98 31.53 55.78
CA TYR A 163 -30.01 30.33 56.60
C TYR A 163 -31.43 29.80 56.87
N LYS A 164 -32.48 30.47 56.37
CA LYS A 164 -33.88 30.12 56.70
C LYS A 164 -34.72 29.56 55.56
N GLU A 165 -34.28 29.66 54.31
CA GLU A 165 -35.07 29.15 53.19
C GLU A 165 -34.30 28.14 52.33
N SER A 166 -34.57 26.86 52.57
CA SER A 166 -34.21 25.77 51.65
C SER A 166 -34.68 26.07 50.23
N ALA A 167 -33.98 25.54 49.22
CA ALA A 167 -34.45 25.63 47.83
C ALA A 167 -35.85 25.02 47.70
N VAL A 168 -36.73 25.66 46.92
CA VAL A 168 -38.13 25.24 46.81
C VAL A 168 -38.19 24.01 45.89
N PRO A 169 -38.95 22.96 46.24
CA PRO A 169 -39.19 21.84 45.34
C PRO A 169 -39.76 22.36 44.01
N MET A 170 -39.18 21.94 42.88
CA MET A 170 -39.53 22.46 41.55
C MET A 170 -41.02 22.27 41.20
N VAL A 171 -41.66 21.27 41.81
CA VAL A 171 -43.09 20.96 41.68
C VAL A 171 -43.99 22.16 42.05
N LYS A 172 -43.53 23.10 42.88
CA LYS A 172 -44.34 24.25 43.34
C LYS A 172 -44.22 25.53 42.50
N ARG A 173 -43.34 25.60 41.48
CA ARG A 173 -43.11 26.85 40.72
C ARG A 173 -43.35 26.79 39.21
N MET A 174 -43.58 25.62 38.61
CA MET A 174 -43.79 25.51 37.16
C MET A 174 -44.99 24.60 36.81
N PRO A 175 -46.23 25.12 36.81
CA PRO A 175 -47.41 24.35 36.39
C PRO A 175 -47.52 24.14 34.87
N HIS A 176 -46.60 24.67 34.06
CA HIS A 176 -46.72 24.67 32.58
C HIS A 176 -45.67 23.82 31.83
N LEU A 177 -44.84 23.05 32.53
CA LEU A 177 -44.01 22.02 31.90
C LEU A 177 -44.66 20.66 32.14
N THR A 178 -45.74 20.39 31.43
CA THR A 178 -46.20 19.02 31.17
C THR A 178 -45.27 18.39 30.14
N PHE A 179 -44.74 17.22 30.50
CA PHE A 179 -43.99 16.31 29.62
C PHE A 179 -44.80 15.89 28.40
#